data_AF-A0A1J3CKK7-F1
#
_entry.id   AF-A0A1J3CKK7-F1
#
_cell.length_a   1.000
_cell.length_b   1.000
_cell.length_c   1.000
_cell.angle_alpha   90.00
_cell.angle_beta   90.00
_cell.angle_gamma   90.00
#
_symmetry.space_group_name_H-M   'P 1'
#
loop_
_entity.id
_entity.type
_entity.pdbx_description
1 polymer ?
#
loop_
_entity_poly.entity_id
_entity_poly.type
_entity_poly.pdbx_seq_one_letter_code
_entity_poly.pdbx_strand_id
1 'polypeptide(L)'
;WGASHPFSPIVSVKSFNLHSFYYGEGIDRTGVATKILSFNSSVKVTIDSPAPYFGIHVASSTFNLTFSALTLATGQVRSLTALLCYHLI
;
A
#
# COMPACT_ATOMS: atom_id res chain seq x y z
N TRP A 1 -17.81 -8.85 28.78
CA TRP A 1 -16.86 -7.73 28.76
C TRP A 1 -15.43 -8.12 28.34
N GLY A 2 -15.15 -9.38 27.94
CA GLY A 2 -13.81 -9.82 27.51
C GLY A 2 -13.65 -10.22 26.04
N ALA A 3 -14.74 -10.52 25.32
CA ALA A 3 -14.66 -11.01 23.93
C ALA A 3 -14.37 -9.90 22.90
N SER A 4 -14.78 -8.66 23.17
CA SER A 4 -14.68 -7.53 22.23
C SER A 4 -13.45 -6.64 22.49
N HIS A 5 -12.38 -7.19 23.08
CA HIS A 5 -11.16 -6.42 23.25
C HIS A 5 -10.62 -5.99 21.86
N PRO A 6 -10.42 -4.70 21.60
CA PRO A 6 -9.93 -4.26 20.31
C PRO A 6 -8.49 -4.73 20.11
N PHE A 7 -8.24 -5.42 18.99
CA PHE A 7 -6.91 -5.79 18.53
C PHE A 7 -6.55 -4.94 17.32
N SER A 8 -5.39 -4.31 17.35
CA SER A 8 -4.87 -3.60 16.18
C SER A 8 -4.46 -4.63 15.12
N PRO A 9 -4.95 -4.52 13.87
CA PRO A 9 -4.54 -5.41 12.80
C PRO A 9 -3.05 -5.22 12.51
N ILE A 10 -2.37 -6.32 12.19
CA ILE A 10 -0.96 -6.32 11.83
C ILE A 10 -0.89 -6.19 10.31
N VAL A 11 -0.32 -5.07 9.83
CA VAL A 11 -0.12 -4.84 8.40
C VAL A 11 1.35 -5.10 8.07
N SER A 12 1.58 -6.06 7.17
CA SER A 12 2.92 -6.46 6.72
C SER A 12 3.04 -6.42 5.20
N VAL A 13 4.12 -5.83 4.70
CA VAL A 13 4.44 -5.88 3.26
C VAL A 13 5.12 -7.22 2.98
N LYS A 14 4.48 -8.09 2.20
CA LYS A 14 5.04 -9.39 1.81
C LYS A 14 6.00 -9.29 0.64
N SER A 15 5.69 -8.43 -0.33
CA SER A 15 6.49 -8.32 -1.54
C SER A 15 6.32 -6.95 -2.19
N PHE A 16 7.42 -6.48 -2.77
CA PHE A 16 7.47 -5.30 -3.61
C PHE A 16 8.13 -5.72 -4.93
N ASN A 17 7.36 -5.71 -6.02
CA ASN A 17 7.82 -6.12 -7.34
C ASN A 17 7.81 -4.91 -8.28
N LEU A 18 8.97 -4.53 -8.77
CA LEU A 18 9.12 -3.51 -9.81
C LEU A 18 9.05 -4.18 -11.18
N HIS A 19 8.01 -3.85 -11.95
CA HIS A 19 7.75 -4.43 -13.26
C HIS A 19 8.44 -3.63 -14.37
N SER A 20 8.37 -2.30 -14.31
CA SER A 20 9.10 -1.42 -15.22
C SER A 20 9.60 -0.20 -14.47
N PHE A 21 10.78 0.28 -14.85
CA PHE A 21 11.40 1.46 -14.29
C PHE A 21 11.98 2.28 -15.44
N TYR A 22 11.51 3.51 -15.57
CA TYR A 22 11.94 4.45 -16.58
C TYR A 22 12.42 5.72 -15.91
N TYR A 23 13.64 6.09 -16.25
CA TYR A 23 14.28 7.32 -15.82
C TYR A 23 14.59 8.14 -17.06
N GLY A 24 14.01 9.34 -17.12
CA GLY A 24 14.20 10.27 -18.22
C GLY A 24 14.63 11.63 -17.69
N GLU A 25 15.18 12.43 -18.59
CA GLU A 25 15.54 13.82 -18.31
C GLU A 25 14.87 14.68 -19.37
N GLY A 26 14.21 15.75 -18.94
CA GLY A 26 13.54 16.72 -19.79
C GLY A 26 13.86 18.13 -19.35
N ILE A 27 13.48 19.11 -20.16
CA ILE A 27 13.59 20.52 -19.81
C ILE A 27 12.15 21.01 -19.61
N ASP A 28 11.89 21.64 -18.47
CA ASP A 28 10.58 22.24 -18.23
C ASP A 28 10.37 23.51 -19.08
N ARG A 29 9.18 24.10 -19.02
CA ARG A 29 8.88 25.33 -19.78
C ARG A 29 9.74 26.54 -19.38
N THR A 30 10.45 26.46 -18.25
CA THR A 30 11.31 27.53 -17.73
C THR A 30 12.79 27.33 -18.05
N GLY A 31 13.16 26.21 -18.68
CA GLY A 31 14.56 25.88 -19.00
C GLY A 31 15.27 25.06 -17.93
N VAL A 32 14.59 24.64 -16.86
CA VAL A 32 15.17 23.87 -15.77
C VAL A 32 15.17 22.37 -16.12
N ALA A 33 16.34 21.75 -15.98
CA ALA A 33 16.50 20.31 -16.16
C ALA A 33 15.65 19.55 -15.12
N THR A 34 14.64 18.85 -15.61
CA THR A 34 13.69 18.08 -14.83
C THR A 34 13.95 16.59 -15.01
N LYS A 35 14.14 15.89 -13.91
CA LYS A 35 14.26 14.43 -13.90
C LYS A 35 12.87 13.83 -13.80
N ILE A 36 12.53 12.95 -14.74
CA ILE A 36 11.23 12.29 -14.83
C ILE A 36 11.43 10.83 -14.44
N LEU A 37 10.67 10.38 -13.43
CA LEU A 37 10.67 9.00 -12.98
C LEU A 37 9.30 8.39 -13.18
N SER A 38 9.23 7.34 -13.98
CA SER A 38 8.01 6.58 -14.23
C SER A 38 8.29 5.10 -13.97
N PHE A 39 7.50 4.46 -13.14
CA PHE A 39 7.67 3.03 -12.88
C PHE A 39 6.33 2.36 -12.65
N ASN A 40 6.25 1.08 -12.98
CA ASN A 40 5.13 0.20 -12.66
C ASN A 40 5.59 -0.77 -11.58
N SER A 41 4.88 -0.81 -10.46
CA SER A 41 5.16 -1.73 -9.35
C SER A 41 3.90 -2.39 -8.83
N SER A 42 4.04 -3.63 -8.38
CA SER A 42 3.04 -4.32 -7.59
C SER A 42 3.53 -4.49 -6.15
N VAL A 43 2.69 -4.14 -5.18
CA VAL A 43 2.97 -4.34 -3.76
C VAL A 43 1.96 -5.32 -3.20
N LYS A 44 2.44 -6.38 -2.56
CA LYS A 44 1.60 -7.33 -1.83
C LYS A 44 1.66 -7.00 -0.35
N VAL A 45 0.51 -6.66 0.21
CA VAL A 45 0.34 -6.38 1.63
C VAL A 45 -0.55 -7.46 2.21
N THR A 46 -0.18 -7.96 3.39
CA THR A 46 -1.02 -8.85 4.19
C THR A 46 -1.48 -8.09 5.42
N ILE A 47 -2.76 -8.27 5.75
CA ILE A 47 -3.38 -7.68 6.93
C ILE A 47 -3.90 -8.85 7.76
N ASP A 48 -3.29 -9.08 8.90
CA ASP A 48 -3.60 -10.19 9.80
C ASP A 48 -4.34 -9.63 11.04
N SER A 49 -5.46 -10.25 11.41
CA SER A 49 -6.21 -9.91 12.62
C SER A 49 -5.78 -10.82 13.78
N PRO A 50 -5.27 -10.29 14.89
CA PRO A 50 -5.02 -11.08 16.10
C PRO A 50 -6.30 -11.49 16.83
N ALA A 51 -7.46 -10.95 16.42
CA ALA A 51 -8.72 -11.17 17.13
C ALA A 51 -9.25 -12.59 16.88
N PRO A 52 -9.53 -13.37 17.95
CA PRO A 52 -9.97 -14.76 17.80
C PRO A 52 -11.43 -14.93 17.34
N TYR A 53 -12.27 -13.89 17.44
CA TYR A 53 -13.73 -14.01 17.22
C TYR A 53 -14.33 -13.00 16.24
N PHE A 54 -13.60 -11.96 15.84
CA PHE A 54 -14.13 -10.88 15.02
C PHE A 54 -13.27 -10.64 13.78
N GLY A 55 -13.95 -10.45 12.65
CA GLY A 55 -13.32 -10.09 11.38
C GLY A 55 -12.90 -8.63 11.33
N ILE A 56 -11.93 -8.35 10.46
CA ILE A 56 -11.48 -7.00 10.15
C ILE A 56 -12.18 -6.49 8.88
N HIS A 57 -12.73 -5.28 8.97
CA HIS A 57 -13.18 -4.55 7.79
C HIS A 57 -12.02 -3.70 7.26
N VAL A 58 -11.54 -4.01 6.07
CA VAL A 58 -10.48 -3.24 5.42
C VAL A 58 -11.10 -2.28 4.41
N ALA A 59 -11.07 -0.99 4.71
CA ALA A 59 -11.56 0.05 3.81
C ALA A 59 -10.43 0.60 2.91
N SER A 60 -10.81 1.12 1.75
CA SER A 60 -9.89 1.81 0.83
C SER A 60 -9.07 2.85 1.59
N SER A 61 -7.76 2.66 1.56
CA SER A 61 -6.80 3.55 2.23
C SER A 61 -5.95 4.27 1.19
N THR A 62 -5.53 5.48 1.52
CA THR A 62 -4.59 6.26 0.70
C THR A 62 -3.21 5.62 0.80
N PHE A 63 -2.59 5.36 -0.35
CA PHE A 63 -1.24 4.84 -0.47
C PHE A 63 -0.29 5.95 -0.93
N ASN A 64 0.73 6.22 -0.13
CA ASN A 64 1.75 7.21 -0.44
C ASN A 64 3.08 6.52 -0.70
N LEU A 65 3.67 6.82 -1.84
CA LEU A 65 5.02 6.43 -2.19
C LEU A 65 5.98 7.53 -1.76
N THR A 66 6.78 7.25 -0.73
CA THR A 66 7.77 8.19 -0.20
C THR A 66 9.18 7.68 -0.42
N PHE A 67 10.08 8.53 -0.90
CA PHE A 67 11.51 8.26 -0.96
C PHE A 67 12.25 9.25 -0.07
N SER A 68 12.93 8.73 0.95
CA SER A 68 13.55 9.56 2.00
C SER A 68 12.50 10.49 2.63
N ALA A 69 12.60 11.80 2.42
CA ALA A 69 11.66 12.81 2.93
C ALA A 69 10.63 13.31 1.90
N LEU A 70 10.64 12.79 0.66
CA LEU A 70 9.82 13.29 -0.43
C LEU A 70 8.70 12.31 -0.79
N THR A 71 7.46 12.82 -0.87
CA THR A 71 6.32 12.05 -1.39
C THR A 71 6.33 12.13 -2.91
N LEU A 72 6.67 11.02 -3.56
CA LEU A 72 6.80 10.91 -5.01
C LEU A 72 5.44 10.67 -5.69
N ALA A 73 4.54 9.92 -5.04
CA ALA A 73 3.20 9.67 -5.55
C ALA A 73 2.20 9.44 -4.41
N THR A 74 0.96 9.83 -4.63
CA THR A 74 -0.17 9.57 -3.72
C THR A 74 -1.33 9.02 -4.53
N GLY A 75 -1.99 7.96 -4.04
CA GLY A 75 -3.14 7.37 -4.72
C GLY A 75 -4.08 6.67 -3.75
N GLN A 76 -5.29 6.35 -4.20
CA GLN A 76 -6.24 5.57 -3.39
C GLN A 76 -6.33 4.15 -3.94
N VAL A 77 -6.32 3.17 -3.02
CA VAL A 77 -6.48 1.76 -3.39
C VAL A 77 -7.97 1.48 -3.63
N ARG A 78 -8.37 1.31 -4.89
CA ARG A 78 -9.78 1.14 -5.26
C ARG A 78 -10.46 -0.11 -4.69
N SER A 79 -9.72 -1.20 -4.51
CA SER A 79 -10.26 -2.45 -3.97
C SER A 79 -9.21 -3.17 -3.16
N LEU A 80 -9.52 -3.45 -1.90
CA LEU A 80 -8.75 -4.30 -1.02
C LEU A 80 -9.51 -5.62 -0.92
N THR A 81 -9.07 -6.63 -1.66
CA THR A 81 -9.59 -7.99 -1.47
C THR A 81 -9.02 -8.52 -0.17
N ALA A 82 -9.73 -8.31 0.94
CA ALA A 82 -9.45 -9.04 2.17
C ALA A 82 -9.83 -10.51 1.93
N LEU A 83 -8.84 -11.35 1.67
CA LEU A 83 -9.02 -12.80 1.79
C LEU A 83 -9.21 -13.09 3.28
N LEU A 84 -10.46 -12.95 3.73
CA LEU A 84 -10.92 -13.54 4.97
C LEU A 84 -10.78 -15.05 4.79
N CYS A 85 -9.62 -15.59 5.20
CA CYS A 85 -9.44 -17.01 5.38
C CYS A 85 -10.22 -17.42 6.64
N TYR A 86 -11.56 -17.43 6.52
CA TYR A 86 -12.41 -18.21 7.39
C TYR A 86 -12.51 -19.60 6.77
N HIS A 87 -11.49 -20.43 6.99
CA HIS A 87 -11.73 -21.87 7.03
C HIS A 87 -11.59 -22.28 8.51
N LEU A 88 -12.66 -22.87 9.03
CA LEU A 88 -12.97 -23.17 10.44
C LEU A 88 -13.45 -21.97 11.26
N ILE A 89 -14.77 -21.72 11.21
CA ILE A 89 -15.66 -22.18 12.29
C ILE A 89 -16.68 -23.13 11.64
#